data_AF-A0A016RSF2-F1
#
_entry.id   AF-A0A016RSF2-F1
#
_cell.length_a   1.000
_cell.length_b   1.000
_cell.length_c   1.000
_cell.angle_alpha   90.00
_cell.angle_beta   90.00
_cell.angle_gamma   90.00
#
_symmetry.space_group_name_H-M   'P 1'
#
loop_
_entity.id
_entity.type
_entity.pdbx_description
1 polymer ?
#
loop_
_entity_poly.entity_id
_entity_poly.type
_entity_poly.pdbx_seq_one_letter_code
_entity_poly.pdbx_strand_id
1 'polypeptide(L)'
;MTSAGYPQHDPPLHKVVHDLLCALHGVRKTVDTTDDPVKTLLNQLFCVYEKRIENLDNEADTSAFTIEWTRLTWSLLSVISRLTSRFIDPRHVDHEEQQLTKRLNIKLFDLINKARPVRPPPTMLENDYRWVQFYGVRSLLNNIHFMGFP
;
A
#
# COMPACT_ATOMS: atom_id res chain seq x y z
N MET A 1 19.46 20.25 31.97
CA MET A 1 19.90 19.09 31.17
C MET A 1 18.76 18.74 30.22
N THR A 2 18.84 19.17 28.97
CA THR A 2 17.80 18.98 27.96
C THR A 2 18.05 17.66 27.24
N SER A 3 17.18 16.67 27.50
CA SER A 3 17.15 15.41 26.75
C SER A 3 16.62 15.72 25.34
N ALA A 4 17.51 15.70 24.35
CA ALA A 4 17.14 15.82 22.95
C ALA A 4 16.41 14.52 22.55
N GLY A 5 15.09 14.61 22.42
CA GLY A 5 14.30 13.57 21.76
C GLY A 5 14.78 13.46 20.32
N TYR A 6 15.42 12.35 19.98
CA TYR A 6 15.71 12.03 18.59
C TYR A 6 14.38 11.94 17.83
N PRO A 7 14.23 12.60 16.67
CA PRO A 7 13.05 12.44 15.86
C PRO A 7 12.96 10.97 15.47
N GLN A 8 11.86 10.34 15.86
CA GLN A 8 11.50 8.97 15.52
C GLN A 8 11.26 8.95 14.00
N HIS A 9 12.35 8.84 13.24
CA HIS A 9 12.32 8.92 11.79
C HIS A 9 11.68 7.63 11.29
N ASP A 10 10.53 7.75 10.63
CA ASP A 10 9.89 6.60 10.00
C ASP A 10 10.93 5.87 9.12
N PRO A 11 11.02 4.53 9.23
CA PRO A 11 12.00 3.78 8.49
C PRO A 11 11.78 4.00 6.99
N PRO A 12 12.85 4.23 6.23
CA PRO A 12 12.69 4.55 4.83
C PRO A 12 12.15 3.33 4.07
N LEU A 13 11.17 3.55 3.19
CA LEU A 13 10.43 2.51 2.46
C LEU A 13 11.33 1.41 1.89
N HIS A 14 12.45 1.80 1.27
CA HIS A 14 13.38 0.85 0.64
C HIS A 14 13.99 -0.14 1.64
N LYS A 15 14.22 0.28 2.89
CA LYS A 15 14.76 -0.59 3.94
C LYS A 15 13.73 -1.63 4.36
N VAL A 16 12.48 -1.20 4.62
CA VAL A 16 11.39 -2.12 4.98
C VAL A 16 11.12 -3.13 3.86
N VAL A 17 11.07 -2.66 2.61
CA VAL A 17 10.89 -3.52 1.43
C VAL A 17 12.05 -4.51 1.28
N HIS A 18 13.29 -4.05 1.41
CA HIS A 18 14.47 -4.91 1.34
C HIS A 18 14.45 -5.99 2.43
N ASP A 19 14.26 -5.60 3.69
CA ASP A 19 14.26 -6.51 4.83
C ASP A 19 13.13 -7.54 4.70
N LEU A 20 11.96 -7.12 4.21
CA LEU A 20 10.83 -8.01 3.93
C LEU A 20 11.15 -8.98 2.80
N LEU A 21 11.72 -8.52 1.69
CA LEU A 21 12.11 -9.40 0.58
C LEU A 21 13.20 -10.39 1.00
N CYS A 22 14.15 -9.97 1.83
CA CYS A 22 15.15 -10.85 2.45
C CYS A 22 14.50 -11.88 3.37
N ALA A 23 13.57 -11.47 4.24
CA ALA A 23 12.83 -12.39 5.11
C ALA A 23 12.04 -13.41 4.28
N LEU A 24 11.33 -12.96 3.24
CA LEU A 24 10.57 -13.81 2.31
C LEU A 24 11.47 -14.76 1.50
N HIS A 25 12.73 -14.41 1.24
CA HIS A 25 13.71 -15.27 0.59
C HIS A 25 14.44 -16.21 1.56
N GLY A 26 14.60 -15.79 2.82
CA GLY A 26 15.36 -16.45 3.89
C GLY A 26 14.61 -17.59 4.59
N VAL A 27 13.33 -17.82 4.29
CA VAL A 27 12.46 -18.86 4.89
C VAL A 27 12.97 -20.31 4.71
N ARG A 28 14.15 -20.54 4.09
CA ARG A 28 14.82 -21.86 4.09
C ARG A 28 15.72 -22.15 5.29
N LYS A 29 15.96 -21.22 6.23
CA LYS A 29 16.86 -21.50 7.37
C LYS A 29 16.32 -21.02 8.73
N THR A 30 15.64 -21.97 9.38
CA THR A 30 15.79 -22.38 10.80
C THR A 30 15.44 -21.43 11.95
N VAL A 31 14.86 -22.08 12.97
CA VAL A 31 14.68 -21.76 14.39
C VAL A 31 13.34 -21.10 14.73
N ASP A 32 12.54 -21.88 15.48
CA ASP A 32 11.35 -21.49 16.25
C ASP A 32 11.60 -20.19 17.01
N THR A 33 11.38 -19.07 16.33
CA THR A 33 11.34 -17.75 16.94
C THR A 33 9.88 -17.38 16.97
N THR A 34 9.33 -17.19 18.16
CA THR A 34 7.92 -16.90 18.43
C THR A 34 7.41 -15.60 17.77
N ASP A 35 8.30 -14.77 17.24
CA ASP A 35 7.98 -13.61 16.41
C ASP A 35 8.24 -13.92 14.94
N ASP A 36 7.18 -13.89 14.13
CA ASP A 36 7.31 -13.98 12.67
C ASP A 36 7.78 -12.62 12.12
N PRO A 37 9.05 -12.49 11.70
CA PRO A 37 9.59 -11.23 11.21
C PRO A 37 8.85 -10.75 9.96
N VAL A 38 8.26 -11.65 9.17
CA VAL A 38 7.49 -11.30 7.96
C VAL A 38 6.25 -10.51 8.36
N LYS A 39 5.50 -10.95 9.38
CA LYS A 39 4.29 -10.26 9.85
C LYS A 39 4.59 -8.85 10.36
N THR A 40 5.63 -8.71 11.17
CA THR A 40 6.04 -7.40 11.70
C THR A 40 6.44 -6.45 10.57
N LEU A 41 7.20 -6.94 9.60
CA LEU A 41 7.62 -6.16 8.44
C LEU A 41 6.44 -5.82 7.51
N LEU A 42 5.46 -6.71 7.34
CA LEU A 42 4.23 -6.45 6.57
C LEU A 42 3.37 -5.35 7.22
N ASN A 43 3.20 -5.40 8.54
CA ASN A 43 2.48 -4.36 9.27
C ASN A 43 3.21 -3.00 9.18
N GLN A 44 4.53 -3.01 9.33
CA GLN A 44 5.34 -1.81 9.17
C GLN A 44 5.24 -1.24 7.75
N LEU A 45 5.30 -2.11 6.73
CA LEU A 45 5.10 -1.73 5.34
C LEU A 45 3.72 -1.07 5.14
N PHE A 46 2.67 -1.69 5.69
CA PHE A 46 1.32 -1.17 5.61
C PHE A 46 1.22 0.26 6.15
N CYS A 47 1.72 0.51 7.37
CA CYS A 47 1.73 1.86 7.96
C CYS A 47 2.47 2.89 7.10
N VAL A 48 3.61 2.51 6.51
CA VAL A 48 4.37 3.38 5.59
C VAL A 48 3.55 3.71 4.34
N TYR A 49 2.86 2.73 3.75
CA TYR A 49 2.01 2.96 2.58
C TYR A 49 0.80 3.82 2.92
N GLU A 50 0.13 3.65 4.06
CA GLU A 50 -1.00 4.52 4.44
C GLU A 50 -0.58 5.99 4.46
N LYS A 51 0.50 6.30 5.18
CA LYS A 51 1.01 7.66 5.29
C LYS A 51 1.47 8.21 3.95
N ARG A 52 2.20 7.42 3.15
CA ARG A 52 2.73 7.90 1.86
C ARG A 52 1.63 8.09 0.82
N ILE A 53 0.63 7.21 0.79
CA ILE A 53 -0.51 7.34 -0.14
C ILE A 53 -1.33 8.56 0.22
N GLU A 54 -1.60 8.81 1.49
CA GLU A 54 -2.34 10.01 1.95
C GLU A 54 -1.63 11.30 1.48
N ASN A 55 -0.32 11.38 1.71
CA ASN A 55 0.50 12.55 1.34
C ASN A 55 0.86 12.63 -0.15
N LEU A 56 0.53 11.62 -0.96
CA LEU A 56 0.78 11.63 -2.40
C LEU A 56 -0.21 12.56 -3.10
N ASP A 57 0.18 13.81 -3.28
CA ASP A 57 -0.62 14.83 -3.97
C ASP A 57 -0.35 14.80 -5.49
N ASN A 58 -1.43 14.79 -6.28
CA ASN A 58 -1.38 14.76 -7.74
C ASN A 58 -1.50 16.16 -8.38
N GLU A 59 -1.70 17.21 -7.59
CA GLU A 59 -1.93 18.57 -8.09
C GLU A 59 -0.68 19.48 -8.08
N ALA A 60 0.30 19.21 -7.21
CA ALA A 60 1.39 20.16 -6.94
C ALA A 60 2.61 20.08 -7.89
N ASP A 61 3.02 18.88 -8.32
CA ASP A 61 4.15 18.68 -9.24
C ASP A 61 4.05 17.29 -9.91
N THR A 62 3.73 17.27 -11.22
CA THR A 62 3.56 16.03 -11.98
C THR A 62 4.83 15.18 -11.98
N SER A 63 6.02 15.78 -11.91
CA SER A 63 7.30 15.04 -11.97
C SER A 63 7.60 14.34 -10.64
N ALA A 64 7.49 15.06 -9.51
CA ALA A 64 7.68 14.51 -8.18
C ALA A 64 6.60 13.46 -7.85
N PHE A 65 5.35 13.72 -8.23
CA PHE A 65 4.26 12.74 -8.14
C PHE A 65 4.60 11.46 -8.91
N THR A 66 4.99 11.58 -10.19
CA THR A 66 5.28 10.41 -11.04
C THR A 66 6.42 9.58 -10.46
N ILE A 67 7.48 10.21 -9.96
CA ILE A 67 8.63 9.51 -9.36
C ILE A 67 8.22 8.74 -8.10
N GLU A 68 7.54 9.41 -7.16
CA GLU A 68 7.14 8.77 -5.90
C GLU A 68 6.04 7.73 -6.12
N TRP A 69 5.05 8.01 -6.97
CA TRP A 69 4.04 7.04 -7.37
C TRP A 69 4.66 5.80 -8.00
N THR A 70 5.57 5.98 -8.96
CA THR A 70 6.30 4.87 -9.61
C THR A 70 7.06 4.05 -8.57
N ARG A 71 7.78 4.72 -7.66
CA ARG A 71 8.53 4.04 -6.59
C ARG A 71 7.62 3.22 -5.68
N LEU A 72 6.50 3.80 -5.24
CA LEU A 72 5.52 3.13 -4.38
C LEU A 72 4.88 1.93 -5.09
N THR A 73 4.42 2.12 -6.32
CA THR A 73 3.76 1.07 -7.09
C THR A 73 4.69 -0.12 -7.35
N TRP A 74 5.90 0.12 -7.85
CA TRP A 74 6.85 -0.97 -8.12
C TRP A 74 7.32 -1.67 -6.84
N SER A 75 7.55 -0.92 -5.76
CA SER A 75 7.92 -1.52 -4.48
C SER A 75 6.81 -2.44 -3.96
N LEU A 76 5.55 -2.00 -4.04
CA LEU A 76 4.41 -2.78 -3.57
C LEU A 76 4.18 -4.02 -4.44
N LEU A 77 4.26 -3.87 -5.76
CA LEU A 77 4.14 -4.99 -6.71
C LEU A 77 5.22 -6.06 -6.46
N SER A 78 6.45 -5.64 -6.17
CA SER A 78 7.55 -6.59 -5.90
C SER A 78 7.27 -7.46 -4.67
N VAL A 79 6.73 -6.87 -3.60
CA VAL A 79 6.36 -7.56 -2.36
C VAL A 79 5.17 -8.48 -2.60
N ILE A 80 4.09 -7.96 -3.21
CA ILE A 80 2.87 -8.75 -3.49
C ILE A 80 3.20 -9.96 -4.37
N SER A 81 4.00 -9.79 -5.43
CA SER A 81 4.40 -10.88 -6.32
C SER A 81 5.10 -12.02 -5.55
N ARG A 82 5.98 -11.67 -4.59
CA ARG A 82 6.69 -12.65 -3.76
C ARG A 82 5.76 -13.34 -2.75
N LEU A 83 4.83 -12.59 -2.15
CA LEU A 83 3.83 -13.14 -1.24
C LEU A 83 2.90 -14.11 -1.96
N THR A 84 2.36 -13.74 -3.12
CA THR A 84 1.51 -14.61 -3.95
C THR A 84 2.24 -15.91 -4.31
N SER A 85 3.52 -15.84 -4.64
CA SER A 85 4.33 -17.04 -4.90
C SER A 85 4.50 -17.96 -3.68
N ARG A 86 4.47 -17.42 -2.45
CA ARG A 86 4.58 -18.19 -1.21
C ARG A 86 3.30 -18.96 -0.89
N PHE A 87 2.14 -18.40 -1.22
CA PHE A 87 0.83 -19.03 -1.01
C PHE A 87 0.46 -20.11 -2.04
N ILE A 88 1.31 -20.38 -3.03
CA ILE A 88 1.09 -21.47 -4.00
C ILE A 88 1.16 -22.83 -3.31
N ASP A 89 1.96 -22.96 -2.23
CA ASP A 89 1.99 -24.17 -1.41
C ASP A 89 0.88 -24.15 -0.34
N PRO A 90 -0.16 -25.01 -0.44
CA PRO A 90 -1.28 -25.03 0.48
C PRO A 90 -0.91 -25.41 1.92
N ARG A 91 0.29 -25.98 2.15
CA ARG A 91 0.70 -26.53 3.44
C ARG A 91 1.22 -25.48 4.43
N HIS A 92 1.47 -24.25 3.98
CA HIS A 92 2.08 -23.18 4.75
C HIS A 92 1.26 -21.87 4.74
N VAL A 93 -0.05 -21.99 4.58
CA VAL A 93 -0.93 -20.82 4.48
C VAL A 93 -1.25 -20.28 5.87
N ASP A 94 -0.57 -19.21 6.26
CA ASP A 94 -0.96 -18.39 7.39
C ASP A 94 -2.13 -17.45 7.00
N HIS A 95 -3.25 -17.56 7.71
CA HIS A 95 -4.46 -16.79 7.42
C HIS A 95 -4.26 -15.29 7.66
N GLU A 96 -3.46 -14.89 8.64
CA GLU A 96 -3.17 -13.48 8.92
C GLU A 96 -2.30 -12.87 7.81
N GLU A 97 -1.28 -13.59 7.34
CA GLU A 97 -0.46 -13.14 6.21
C GLU A 97 -1.31 -12.96 4.94
N GLN A 98 -2.30 -13.83 4.71
CA GLN A 98 -3.26 -13.67 3.62
C GLN A 98 -4.11 -12.40 3.78
N GLN A 99 -4.61 -12.13 4.99
CA GLN A 99 -5.37 -10.90 5.25
C GLN A 99 -4.52 -9.65 5.03
N LEU A 100 -3.26 -9.65 5.50
CA LEU A 100 -2.31 -8.56 5.24
C LEU A 100 -2.03 -8.39 3.75
N THR A 101 -1.87 -9.48 3.01
CA THR A 101 -1.70 -9.45 1.55
C THR A 101 -2.92 -8.86 0.84
N LYS A 102 -4.14 -9.22 1.26
CA LYS A 102 -5.37 -8.60 0.74
C LYS A 102 -5.40 -7.09 1.00
N ARG A 103 -5.05 -6.65 2.21
CA ARG A 103 -4.95 -5.23 2.57
C ARG A 103 -3.92 -4.49 1.71
N LEU A 104 -2.76 -5.10 1.44
CA LEU A 104 -1.74 -4.53 0.53
C LEU A 104 -2.26 -4.41 -0.91
N ASN A 105 -3.03 -5.40 -1.40
CA ASN A 105 -3.68 -5.31 -2.71
C ASN A 105 -4.65 -4.12 -2.79
N ILE A 106 -5.43 -3.85 -1.73
CA ILE A 106 -6.29 -2.67 -1.66
C ILE A 106 -5.46 -1.38 -1.78
N LYS A 107 -4.34 -1.28 -1.07
CA LYS A 107 -3.45 -0.10 -1.18
C LYS A 107 -2.83 0.07 -2.58
N LEU A 108 -2.59 -1.03 -3.30
CA LEU A 108 -2.18 -0.98 -4.70
C LEU A 108 -3.27 -0.36 -5.57
N PHE A 109 -4.54 -0.73 -5.37
CA PHE A 109 -5.66 -0.10 -6.05
C PHE A 109 -5.77 1.39 -5.73
N ASP A 110 -5.59 1.79 -4.47
CA ASP A 110 -5.60 3.21 -4.08
C ASP A 110 -4.52 4.00 -4.82
N LEU A 111 -3.30 3.47 -4.91
CA LEU A 111 -2.20 4.06 -5.68
C LEU A 111 -2.55 4.20 -7.17
N ILE A 112 -3.03 3.12 -7.80
CA ILE A 112 -3.41 3.14 -9.22
C ILE A 112 -4.51 4.19 -9.47
N ASN A 113 -5.47 4.29 -8.54
CA ASN A 113 -6.54 5.28 -8.61
C ASN A 113 -6.02 6.71 -8.45
N LYS A 114 -4.95 6.95 -7.68
CA LYS A 114 -4.31 8.28 -7.60
C LYS A 114 -3.63 8.71 -8.90
N ALA A 115 -3.11 7.77 -9.70
CA ALA A 115 -2.45 8.04 -10.98
C ALA A 115 -3.39 8.63 -12.04
N ARG A 116 -4.69 8.35 -11.92
CA ARG A 116 -5.72 8.89 -12.80
C ARG A 116 -6.65 9.76 -11.96
N PRO A 117 -6.47 11.09 -11.92
CA PRO A 117 -7.62 11.93 -11.67
C PRO A 117 -8.67 11.48 -12.68
N VAL A 118 -9.77 10.93 -12.16
CA VAL A 118 -10.92 10.64 -12.99
C VAL A 118 -11.36 12.01 -13.46
N ARG A 119 -11.06 12.30 -14.73
CA ARG A 119 -11.38 13.56 -15.40
C ARG A 119 -12.67 13.35 -16.17
N PRO A 120 -13.54 14.36 -16.22
CA PRO A 120 -14.73 14.28 -17.04
C PRO A 120 -14.29 13.94 -18.47
N PRO A 121 -15.05 13.09 -19.19
CA PRO A 121 -14.83 12.88 -20.61
C PRO A 121 -14.68 14.24 -21.31
N PRO A 122 -13.83 14.37 -22.34
CA PRO A 122 -13.58 15.65 -23.02
C PRO A 122 -14.85 16.34 -23.57
N THR A 123 -15.94 15.57 -23.71
CA THR A 123 -17.26 16.00 -24.17
C THR A 123 -18.18 16.48 -23.04
N MET A 124 -17.78 16.39 -21.77
CA MET A 124 -18.57 16.78 -20.60
C MET A 124 -18.00 18.05 -19.97
N LEU A 125 -18.89 18.98 -19.62
CA LEU A 125 -18.54 20.18 -18.86
C LEU A 125 -18.15 19.80 -17.42
N GLU A 126 -17.19 20.52 -16.81
CA GLU A 126 -16.71 20.26 -15.44
C GLU A 126 -17.81 20.24 -14.37
N ASN A 127 -18.92 20.95 -14.62
CA ASN A 127 -20.09 21.02 -13.74
C ASN A 127 -21.26 20.12 -14.17
N ASP A 128 -21.05 19.14 -15.06
CA ASP A 128 -22.13 18.21 -15.45
C ASP A 128 -22.55 17.40 -14.22
N TYR A 129 -23.82 17.56 -13.83
CA TYR A 129 -24.42 16.90 -12.67
C TYR A 129 -24.23 15.37 -12.69
N ARG A 130 -24.22 14.75 -13.87
CA ARG A 130 -24.01 13.29 -14.03
C ARG A 130 -22.57 12.90 -13.67
N TRP A 131 -21.62 13.77 -13.97
CA TRP A 131 -20.23 13.59 -13.60
C TRP A 131 -20.03 13.73 -12.08
N VAL A 132 -20.62 14.77 -11.49
CA VAL A 132 -20.59 15.00 -10.04
C VAL A 132 -21.23 13.84 -9.27
N GLN A 133 -22.37 13.32 -9.74
CA GLN A 133 -23.00 12.13 -9.16
C GLN A 133 -22.14 10.87 -9.30
N PHE A 134 -21.54 10.63 -10.47
CA PHE A 134 -20.63 9.51 -10.67
C PHE A 134 -19.42 9.56 -9.73
N TYR A 135 -18.81 10.75 -9.59
CA TYR A 135 -17.68 10.96 -8.69
C TYR A 135 -18.08 10.81 -7.21
N GLY A 136 -19.27 11.32 -6.85
CA GLY A 136 -19.85 11.16 -5.52
C GLY A 136 -20.12 9.70 -5.16
N VAL A 137 -20.71 8.91 -6.06
CA VAL A 137 -20.94 7.47 -5.87
C VAL A 137 -19.63 6.70 -5.80
N ARG A 138 -18.63 7.05 -6.62
CA ARG A 138 -17.28 6.44 -6.54
C ARG A 138 -16.58 6.74 -5.22
N SER A 139 -16.67 7.98 -4.73
CA SER A 139 -16.16 8.36 -3.41
C SER A 139 -16.88 7.57 -2.31
N LEU A 140 -18.21 7.40 -2.42
CA LEU A 140 -18.99 6.60 -1.50
C LEU A 140 -18.57 5.12 -1.52
N LEU A 141 -18.34 4.52 -2.70
CA LEU A 141 -17.91 3.13 -2.86
C LEU A 141 -16.51 2.88 -2.27
N ASN A 142 -15.57 3.80 -2.45
CA ASN A 142 -14.26 3.73 -1.80
C ASN A 142 -14.38 3.80 -0.26
N ASN A 143 -15.35 4.58 0.26
CA ASN A 143 -15.63 4.64 1.69
C ASN A 143 -16.39 3.40 2.22
N ILE A 144 -17.28 2.80 1.42
CA ILE A 144 -18.01 1.58 1.78
C ILE A 144 -17.06 0.38 1.85
N HIS A 145 -16.02 0.35 1.01
CA HIS A 145 -14.95 -0.66 1.10
C HIS A 145 -14.14 -0.56 2.42
N PHE A 146 -14.28 0.55 3.17
CA PHE A 146 -13.71 0.77 4.51
C PHE A 146 -14.70 0.50 5.67
N MET A 147 -16.02 0.49 5.43
CA MET A 147 -17.04 0.29 6.47
C MET A 147 -17.75 -1.08 6.41
N GLY A 148 -17.38 -1.96 5.49
CA GLY A 148 -18.07 -3.23 5.25
C GLY A 148 -17.23 -4.47 5.47
N PHE A 149 -16.94 -4.82 6.72
CA PHE A 149 -16.78 -6.21 7.16
C PHE A 149 -17.24 -6.33 8.62
N PRO A 150 -18.46 -6.81 8.90
CA PRO A 150 -18.69 -7.65 10.07
C PRO A 150 -17.94 -8.99 9.93
#